data_AF-A0A939UHG7-F1
#
_entry.id   AF-A0A939UHG7-F1
#
_cell.length_a   1.000
_cell.length_b   1.000
_cell.length_c   1.000
_cell.angle_alpha   90.00
_cell.angle_beta   90.00
_cell.angle_gamma   90.00
#
_symmetry.space_group_name_H-M   'P 1'
#
loop_
_entity.id
_entity.type
_entity.pdbx_description
1 polymer ?
#
loop_
_entity_poly.entity_id
_entity_poly.type
_entity_poly.pdbx_seq_one_letter_code
_entity_poly.pdbx_strand_id
1 'polypeptide(L)'
;TLALDMFAYRVKKYIGSYAAVLGGVDFIVMTGGIGENSDFMRAKILKGLEFLGVEFDEEANKGARGVVKKISKPSSKVDVYVIPTNEELVIARDTLALATAK
;
A
#
# COMPACT_ATOMS: atom_id res chain seq x y z
N THR A 1 -19.14 5.19 -6.91
CA THR A 1 -19.70 6.56 -6.83
C THR A 1 -18.60 7.54 -7.16
N LEU A 2 -18.93 8.74 -7.63
CA LEU A 2 -17.95 9.79 -7.96
C LEU A 2 -16.95 10.04 -6.82
N ALA A 3 -17.40 10.00 -5.56
CA ALA A 3 -16.54 10.18 -4.39
C ALA A 3 -15.39 9.14 -4.32
N LEU A 4 -15.71 7.86 -4.53
CA LEU A 4 -14.69 6.78 -4.54
C LEU A 4 -13.78 6.89 -5.76
N ASP A 5 -14.31 7.37 -6.89
CA ASP A 5 -13.52 7.62 -8.09
C ASP A 5 -12.48 8.72 -7.87
N MET A 6 -12.91 9.85 -7.29
CA MET A 6 -12.04 10.97 -6.96
C MET A 6 -11.01 10.61 -5.89
N PHE A 7 -11.39 9.81 -4.88
CA PHE A 7 -10.44 9.33 -3.87
C PHE A 7 -9.34 8.49 -4.52
N ALA A 8 -9.71 7.45 -5.29
CA ALA A 8 -8.73 6.59 -5.95
C ALA A 8 -7.83 7.38 -6.92
N TYR A 9 -8.40 8.34 -7.65
CA TYR A 9 -7.64 9.24 -8.51
C TYR A 9 -6.60 10.06 -7.73
N ARG A 10 -7.00 10.65 -6.59
CA ARG A 10 -6.09 11.44 -5.75
C ARG A 10 -4.95 10.59 -5.20
N VAL A 11 -5.25 9.41 -4.65
CA VAL A 11 -4.22 8.50 -4.14
C VAL A 11 -3.24 8.10 -5.25
N LYS A 12 -3.76 7.74 -6.43
CA LYS A 12 -2.93 7.41 -7.60
C LYS A 12 -2.03 8.58 -8.02
N LYS A 13 -2.56 9.80 -8.02
CA LYS A 13 -1.78 11.02 -8.32
C LYS A 13 -0.63 11.19 -7.33
N TYR A 14 -0.84 10.93 -6.04
CA TYR A 14 0.21 10.97 -5.03
C TYR A 14 1.27 9.87 -5.23
N ILE A 15 0.86 8.64 -5.54
CA ILE A 15 1.80 7.57 -5.89
C ILE A 15 2.68 8.01 -7.06
N GLY A 16 2.08 8.52 -8.14
CA GLY A 16 2.81 9.01 -9.31
C GLY A 16 3.75 10.17 -8.99
N SER A 17 3.34 11.14 -8.15
CA SER A 17 4.21 12.25 -7.77
C SER A 17 5.42 11.79 -6.96
N TYR A 18 5.23 10.87 -6.01
CA TYR A 18 6.36 10.35 -5.23
C TYR A 18 7.28 9.46 -6.08
N ALA A 19 6.72 8.62 -6.96
CA ALA A 19 7.53 7.84 -7.88
C ALA A 19 8.40 8.74 -8.78
N ALA A 20 7.85 9.87 -9.26
CA ALA A 20 8.61 10.83 -10.05
C ALA A 20 9.73 11.50 -9.24
N VAL A 21 9.46 11.92 -8.00
CA VAL A 21 10.45 12.57 -7.11
C VAL A 21 11.55 11.60 -6.67
N LEU A 22 11.22 10.33 -6.47
CA LEU A 22 12.16 9.29 -6.04
C LEU A 22 12.94 8.66 -7.20
N GLY A 23 12.61 8.99 -8.46
CA GLY A 23 13.24 8.40 -9.65
C GLY A 23 12.76 6.98 -9.98
N GLY A 24 11.66 6.54 -9.38
CA GLY A 24 11.12 5.19 -9.52
C GLY A 24 10.39 4.73 -8.27
N VAL A 25 9.98 3.46 -8.27
CA VAL A 25 9.41 2.78 -7.11
C VAL A 25 9.72 1.30 -7.22
N ASP A 26 10.18 0.69 -6.12
CA ASP A 26 10.37 -0.77 -6.03
C ASP A 26 9.17 -1.45 -5.35
N PHE A 27 8.60 -0.79 -4.33
CA PHE A 27 7.50 -1.30 -3.52
C PHE A 27 6.41 -0.25 -3.29
N ILE A 28 5.15 -0.66 -3.37
CA ILE A 28 3.99 0.10 -2.91
C ILE A 28 3.32 -0.68 -1.78
N VAL A 29 3.17 -0.04 -0.62
CA VAL A 29 2.54 -0.66 0.55
C VAL A 29 1.17 -0.03 0.81
N MET A 30 0.15 -0.88 0.90
CA MET A 30 -1.21 -0.53 1.31
C MET A 30 -1.37 -0.87 2.79
N THR A 31 -1.63 0.13 3.62
CA THR A 31 -1.77 -0.01 5.08
C THR A 31 -2.90 0.89 5.61
N GLY A 32 -3.18 0.81 6.91
CA GLY A 32 -4.23 1.54 7.60
C GLY A 32 -5.64 1.12 7.18
N GLY A 33 -6.64 1.86 7.67
CA GLY A 33 -8.06 1.50 7.54
C GLY A 33 -8.48 1.11 6.11
N ILE A 34 -8.32 2.00 5.13
CA ILE A 34 -8.73 1.73 3.74
C ILE A 34 -7.77 0.76 3.05
N GLY A 35 -6.46 0.95 3.22
CA GLY A 35 -5.44 0.16 2.53
C GLY A 35 -5.50 -1.32 2.92
N GLU A 36 -5.79 -1.64 4.17
CA GLU A 36 -5.88 -3.02 4.65
C GLU A 36 -7.24 -3.66 4.36
N ASN A 37 -8.33 -2.93 4.54
CA ASN A 37 -9.65 -3.54 4.62
C ASN A 37 -10.44 -3.50 3.31
N SER A 38 -10.07 -2.66 2.34
CA SER A 38 -10.83 -2.51 1.09
C SER A 38 -10.05 -3.01 -0.12
N ASP A 39 -10.29 -4.26 -0.48
CA ASP A 39 -9.84 -4.89 -1.72
C ASP A 39 -10.28 -4.11 -2.97
N PHE A 40 -11.53 -3.65 -2.99
CA PHE A 40 -12.10 -2.82 -4.04
C PHE A 40 -11.31 -1.52 -4.22
N MET A 41 -11.01 -0.81 -3.13
CA MET A 41 -10.28 0.46 -3.22
C MET A 41 -8.83 0.25 -3.65
N ARG A 42 -8.15 -0.80 -3.17
CA ARG A 42 -6.80 -1.14 -3.65
C ARG A 42 -6.78 -1.36 -5.15
N ALA A 43 -7.67 -2.20 -5.68
CA ALA A 43 -7.78 -2.45 -7.12
C ALA A 43 -8.01 -1.14 -7.90
N LYS A 44 -8.89 -0.27 -7.39
CA LYS A 44 -9.23 0.99 -8.03
C LYS A 44 -8.08 2.00 -8.04
N ILE A 45 -7.29 2.05 -6.97
CA ILE A 45 -6.10 2.91 -6.84
C ILE A 45 -5.00 2.42 -7.78
N LEU A 46 -4.76 1.11 -7.84
CA LEU A 46 -3.63 0.51 -8.56
C LEU A 46 -3.86 0.36 -10.06
N LYS A 47 -5.13 0.32 -10.51
CA LYS A 47 -5.48 0.25 -11.94
C LYS A 47 -4.77 1.33 -12.74
N GLY A 48 -4.11 1.01 -13.86
CA GLY A 48 -3.46 2.02 -14.69
C GLY A 48 -2.03 2.38 -14.26
N LEU A 49 -1.45 1.68 -13.27
CA LEU A 49 -0.05 1.83 -12.86
C LEU A 49 0.88 0.82 -13.54
N GLU A 50 0.40 0.10 -14.56
CA GLU A 50 1.18 -0.90 -15.31
C GLU A 50 2.41 -0.26 -15.97
N PHE A 51 2.33 1.02 -16.36
CA PHE A 51 3.46 1.78 -16.90
C PHE A 51 4.61 2.00 -15.90
N LEU A 52 4.31 1.95 -14.59
CA LEU A 52 5.33 1.95 -13.54
C LEU A 52 5.92 0.55 -13.32
N GLY A 53 5.31 -0.50 -13.91
CA GLY A 53 5.70 -1.90 -13.72
C GLY A 53 4.87 -2.64 -12.68
N VAL A 54 3.71 -2.11 -12.28
CA VAL A 54 2.77 -2.80 -11.38
C VAL A 54 1.90 -3.78 -12.17
N GLU A 55 2.11 -5.08 -11.95
CA GLU A 55 1.23 -6.14 -12.42
C GLU A 55 0.35 -6.61 -11.25
N PHE A 56 -0.85 -6.04 -11.14
CA PHE A 56 -1.76 -6.32 -10.04
C PHE A 56 -2.36 -7.75 -10.10
N ASP A 57 -2.51 -8.40 -8.95
CA ASP A 57 -3.13 -9.71 -8.79
C ASP A 57 -4.47 -9.58 -8.04
N GLU A 58 -5.57 -9.63 -8.79
CA GLU A 58 -6.93 -9.48 -8.24
C GLU A 58 -7.30 -10.63 -7.29
N GLU A 59 -6.81 -11.85 -7.52
CA GLU A 59 -7.13 -13.00 -6.67
C GLU A 59 -6.36 -12.94 -5.36
N ALA A 60 -5.07 -12.58 -5.42
CA ALA A 60 -4.29 -12.35 -4.20
C ALA A 60 -4.91 -11.24 -3.34
N ASN A 61 -5.41 -10.18 -3.98
CA ASN A 61 -5.99 -9.00 -3.34
C ASN A 61 -7.24 -9.30 -2.48
N LYS A 62 -8.15 -10.18 -2.93
CA LYS A 62 -9.40 -10.51 -2.21
C LYS A 62 -9.16 -11.03 -0.80
N GLY A 63 -8.08 -11.79 -0.60
CA GLY A 63 -7.72 -12.40 0.67
C GLY A 63 -6.60 -11.70 1.45
N ALA A 64 -6.37 -10.40 1.23
CA ALA A 64 -5.26 -9.67 1.84
C ALA A 64 -5.64 -8.88 3.11
N ARG A 65 -6.92 -8.92 3.52
CA ARG A 65 -7.40 -8.15 4.68
C ARG A 65 -6.76 -8.64 5.98
N GLY A 66 -6.16 -7.72 6.73
CA GLY A 66 -5.61 -7.98 8.07
C GLY A 66 -4.37 -8.88 8.10
N VAL A 67 -3.74 -9.15 6.95
CA VAL A 67 -2.55 -10.01 6.86
C VAL A 67 -1.50 -9.37 5.98
N VAL A 68 -0.22 -9.64 6.28
CA VAL A 68 0.88 -9.26 5.39
C VAL A 68 0.79 -10.12 4.13
N LYS A 69 0.52 -9.50 2.98
CA LYS A 69 0.31 -10.25 1.72
C LYS A 69 0.75 -9.46 0.51
N LYS A 70 1.50 -10.11 -0.38
CA LYS A 70 1.81 -9.60 -1.72
C LYS A 70 0.56 -9.67 -2.60
N ILE A 71 0.22 -8.58 -3.27
CA ILE A 71 -0.96 -8.41 -4.14
C ILE A 71 -0.57 -7.97 -5.56
N SER A 72 0.72 -8.04 -5.89
CA SER A 72 1.21 -8.04 -7.26
C SER A 72 1.61 -9.44 -7.69
N LYS A 73 1.58 -9.69 -9.01
CA LYS A 73 2.02 -10.95 -9.60
C LYS A 73 3.52 -11.16 -9.37
N PRO A 74 4.01 -12.42 -9.39
CA PRO A 74 5.44 -12.70 -9.30
C PRO A 74 6.29 -12.04 -10.41
N SER A 75 5.70 -11.79 -11.57
CA SER A 75 6.31 -11.11 -12.71
C SER A 75 6.38 -9.59 -12.58
N SER A 76 5.65 -9.01 -11.63
CA SER A 76 5.59 -7.55 -11.43
C SER A 76 6.98 -6.99 -11.14
N LYS A 77 7.36 -5.93 -11.85
CA LYS A 77 8.61 -5.20 -11.58
C LYS A 77 8.51 -4.40 -10.27
N VAL A 78 7.33 -3.86 -10.00
CA VAL A 78 7.02 -3.14 -8.76
C VAL A 78 6.17 -4.04 -7.89
N ASP A 79 6.63 -4.30 -6.68
CA ASP A 79 5.90 -5.14 -5.77
C ASP A 79 4.84 -4.35 -5.00
N VAL A 80 3.66 -4.93 -4.87
CA VAL A 80 2.58 -4.31 -4.10
C VAL A 80 2.21 -5.22 -2.94
N TYR A 81 2.17 -4.66 -1.74
CA TYR A 81 1.85 -5.39 -0.51
C TYR A 81 0.68 -4.75 0.23
N VAL A 82 -0.09 -5.58 0.92
CA VAL A 82 -0.87 -5.16 2.09
C VAL A 82 -0.05 -5.48 3.32
N ILE A 83 0.15 -4.50 4.20
CA ILE A 83 0.86 -4.68 5.48
C ILE A 83 0.00 -4.02 6.57
N PRO A 84 -0.54 -4.79 7.53
CA PRO A 84 -1.25 -4.22 8.65
C PRO A 84 -0.35 -3.31 9.48
N THR A 85 -0.81 -2.09 9.74
CA THR A 85 -0.16 -1.17 10.67
C THR A 85 -0.39 -1.64 12.11
N ASN A 86 0.50 -1.26 13.02
CA ASN A 86 0.33 -1.46 14.45
C ASN A 86 1.00 -0.29 15.16
N GLU A 87 0.28 0.84 15.23
CA GLU A 87 0.78 2.06 15.84
C GLU A 87 1.10 1.83 17.33
N GLU A 88 0.30 1.04 18.03
CA GLU A 88 0.51 0.75 19.46
C GLU A 88 1.84 0.03 19.70
N LEU A 89 2.23 -0.89 18.82
CA LEU A 89 3.52 -1.59 18.91
C LEU A 89 4.70 -0.64 18.66
N VAL A 90 4.56 0.31 17.73
CA VAL A 90 5.60 1.34 17.50
C VAL A 90 5.74 2.20 18.76
N ILE A 91 4.64 2.70 19.30
CA ILE A 91 4.63 3.51 20.53
C ILE A 91 5.26 2.74 21.70
N ALA A 92 4.92 1.46 21.88
CA ALA A 92 5.46 0.63 22.95
C ALA A 92 6.98 0.44 22.81
N ARG A 93 7.47 0.18 21.59
CA ARG A 93 8.91 0.02 21.30
C ARG A 93 9.68 1.32 21.54
N ASP A 94 9.16 2.43 21.05
CA ASP A 94 9.79 3.74 21.23
C ASP A 94 9.81 4.15 22.71
N THR A 95 8.72 3.90 23.43
CA THR A 95 8.64 4.15 24.88
C THR A 95 9.67 3.33 25.64
N LEU A 96 9.82 2.03 25.33
CA LEU A 96 10.83 1.18 25.95
C LEU A 96 12.25 1.66 25.65
N ALA A 97 12.53 2.03 24.39
CA ALA A 97 13.83 2.53 23.98
C ALA A 97 14.20 3.82 24.74
N LEU A 98 13.25 4.76 24.87
CA LEU A 98 13.45 6.00 25.63
C LEU A 98 13.60 5.76 27.13
N ALA A 99 12.79 4.87 27.72
CA ALA A 99 12.83 4.59 29.16
C ALA A 99 14.09 3.84 29.60
N THR A 100 14.76 3.14 28.67
CA THR A 100 15.96 2.32 28.95
C THR A 100 17.26 2.94 28.42
N ALA A 101 17.18 4.08 27.72
CA ALA A 101 18.36 4.81 27.25
C ALA A 101 19.18 5.29 28.46
N LYS A 102 20.48 4.97 28.48
CA LYS A 102 21.45 5.43 29.48
C LYS A 102 22.02 6.79 29.12
#